data_AF-A0A3M2L9C0-F1
#
_entry.id   AF-A0A3M2L9C0-F1
#
_cell.length_a   1.000
_cell.length_b   1.000
_cell.length_c   1.000
_cell.angle_alpha   90.00
_cell.angle_beta   90.00
_cell.angle_gamma   90.00
#
_symmetry.space_group_name_H-M   'P 1'
#
loop_
_entity.id
_entity.type
_entity.pdbx_description
1 polymer ?
#
loop_
_entity_poly.entity_id
_entity_poly.type
_entity_poly.pdbx_seq_one_letter_code
_entity_poly.pdbx_strand_id
1 'polypeptide(L)'
;MRGHPLTYPLWITIGALAICLAWAPFGDSDQVAMLATVALIILGYSGFRLSVALAPVRRVSGQVPVRRIRQQHRLLSRSWLELDTAGGRRWLPVYFDPALVTLPSTTAEFGRNRVELLDTGQPETTATEHPGVDTAGQPEPDTSEQPKPDTAAPLEASSAQQPEVDAAVGEPPTGTSTLSRLRVYPSGPLRNSEPVGRLVDNPSRPTPDGAERAAAASRPRRRLLLDAQSVVAAPILGLLWIYTDGGGFPAFAGATTVAAAAAVWFAAIRGSDPS
;
A
#
# COMPACT_ATOMS: atom_id res chain seq x y z
N MET A 1 8.64 -13.48 3.87
CA MET A 1 8.25 -13.09 5.25
C MET A 1 7.44 -11.80 5.19
N ARG A 2 6.15 -11.83 5.54
CA ARG A 2 5.30 -10.62 5.57
C ARG A 2 5.75 -9.78 6.76
N GLY A 3 6.47 -8.68 6.52
CA GLY A 3 6.86 -7.75 7.57
C GLY A 3 5.63 -7.02 8.10
N HIS A 4 5.45 -6.97 9.43
CA HIS A 4 4.34 -6.24 10.01
C HIS A 4 4.49 -4.73 9.68
N PRO A 5 3.43 -4.03 9.25
CA PRO A 5 3.55 -2.64 8.78
C PRO A 5 4.06 -1.66 9.87
N LEU A 6 3.91 -2.03 11.14
CA LEU A 6 4.41 -1.26 12.29
C LEU A 6 5.87 -1.57 12.68
N THR A 7 6.50 -2.60 12.10
CA THR A 7 7.89 -2.97 12.44
C THR A 7 8.86 -1.85 12.13
N TYR A 8 8.71 -1.20 10.97
CA TYR A 8 9.58 -0.11 10.56
C TYR A 8 9.53 1.11 11.51
N PRO A 9 8.35 1.73 11.78
CA PRO A 9 8.30 2.88 12.68
C PRO A 9 8.74 2.54 14.12
N LEU A 10 8.52 1.31 14.59
CA LEU A 10 8.98 0.87 15.90
C LEU A 10 10.52 0.79 15.97
N TRP A 11 11.17 0.19 14.97
CA TRP A 11 12.64 0.16 14.89
C TRP A 11 13.25 1.56 14.83
N ILE A 12 12.66 2.47 14.06
CA ILE A 12 13.16 3.85 13.96
C ILE A 12 12.98 4.60 15.29
N THR A 13 11.86 4.37 16.00
CA THR A 13 11.64 4.95 17.33
C THR A 13 12.70 4.47 18.33
N ILE A 14 12.99 3.16 18.36
CA ILE A 14 14.04 2.60 19.21
C ILE A 14 15.40 3.21 18.85
N GLY A 15 15.73 3.30 17.56
CA GLY A 15 16.99 3.89 17.10
C GLY A 15 17.15 5.36 17.51
N ALA A 16 16.09 6.17 17.39
CA ALA A 16 16.12 7.58 17.79
C ALA A 16 16.31 7.75 19.31
N LEU A 17 15.65 6.91 20.11
CA LEU A 17 15.82 6.90 21.57
C LEU A 17 17.23 6.46 21.97
N ALA A 18 17.78 5.43 21.31
CA ALA A 18 19.15 4.98 21.56
C ALA A 18 20.18 6.09 21.26
N ILE A 19 19.96 6.89 20.22
CA ILE A 19 20.81 8.05 19.90
C ILE A 19 20.71 9.10 21.01
N CYS A 20 19.52 9.42 21.51
CA CYS A 20 19.37 10.35 22.64
C CYS A 20 20.11 9.84 23.88
N LEU A 21 19.98 8.55 24.18
CA LEU A 21 20.60 7.93 25.35
C LEU A 21 22.13 7.89 25.24
N ALA A 22 22.67 7.67 24.04
CA ALA A 22 24.11 7.63 23.79
C ALA A 22 24.79 9.00 24.00
N TRP A 23 24.07 10.10 23.77
CA TRP A 23 24.60 11.46 23.97
C TRP A 23 24.46 11.98 25.40
N ALA A 24 23.57 11.38 26.22
CA ALA A 24 23.31 11.85 27.58
C ALA A 24 24.57 11.93 28.49
N PRO A 25 25.55 11.00 28.45
CA PRO A 25 26.74 11.09 29.29
C PRO A 25 27.69 12.25 28.96
N PHE A 26 27.55 12.86 27.78
CA PHE A 26 28.42 13.95 27.32
C PHE A 26 27.79 15.33 27.53
N GLY A 27 26.53 15.38 27.96
CA GLY A 27 25.79 16.63 28.15
C GLY A 27 25.90 17.17 29.57
N ASP A 28 25.83 18.49 29.70
CA ASP A 28 25.49 19.13 30.96
C ASP A 28 24.01 18.93 31.32
N SER A 29 23.56 19.49 32.45
CA SER A 29 22.18 19.30 32.92
C SER A 29 21.13 19.87 31.97
N ASP A 30 21.42 20.98 31.29
CA ASP A 30 20.49 21.61 30.35
C ASP A 30 20.39 20.76 29.07
N GLN A 31 21.51 20.26 28.58
CA GLN A 31 21.57 19.36 27.43
C GLN A 31 20.87 18.01 27.71
N VAL A 32 21.07 17.44 28.91
CA VAL A 32 20.36 16.22 29.33
C VAL A 32 18.85 16.47 29.44
N ALA A 33 18.42 17.60 29.99
CA ALA A 33 17.00 17.97 30.05
C ALA A 33 16.39 18.12 28.65
N MET A 34 17.13 18.68 27.69
CA MET A 34 16.72 18.77 26.30
C MET A 34 16.59 17.37 25.66
N LEU A 35 17.59 16.49 25.82
CA LEU A 35 17.53 15.11 25.32
C LEU A 35 16.34 14.34 25.90
N ALA A 36 16.08 14.50 27.20
CA ALA A 36 14.92 13.91 27.85
C ALA A 36 13.60 14.46 27.26
N THR A 37 13.52 15.76 26.99
CA THR A 37 12.35 16.39 26.35
C THR A 37 12.12 15.83 24.94
N VAL A 38 13.17 15.69 24.13
CA VAL A 38 13.08 15.08 22.80
C VAL A 38 12.61 13.63 22.90
N ALA A 39 13.17 12.85 23.83
CA ALA A 39 12.75 11.47 24.06
C ALA A 39 11.27 11.36 24.48
N LEU A 40 10.79 12.27 25.34
CA LEU A 40 9.38 12.33 25.74
C LEU A 40 8.46 12.70 24.57
N ILE A 41 8.84 13.65 23.72
CA ILE A 41 8.11 13.98 22.50
C ILE A 41 8.03 12.76 21.59
N ILE A 42 9.15 12.05 21.40
CA ILE A 42 9.24 10.83 20.59
C ILE A 42 8.29 9.76 21.13
N LEU A 43 8.36 9.47 22.43
CA LEU A 43 7.51 8.48 23.09
C LEU A 43 6.02 8.88 23.05
N GLY A 44 5.70 10.12 23.43
CA GLY A 44 4.34 10.62 23.48
C GLY A 44 3.66 10.61 22.11
N TYR A 45 4.34 11.12 21.08
CA TYR A 45 3.78 11.11 19.73
C TYR A 45 3.73 9.69 19.15
N SER A 46 4.74 8.84 19.37
CA SER A 46 4.70 7.45 18.91
C SER A 46 3.58 6.66 19.57
N GLY A 47 3.39 6.84 20.88
CA GLY A 47 2.28 6.27 21.65
C GLY A 47 0.94 6.74 21.11
N PHE A 48 0.75 8.05 20.94
CA PHE A 48 -0.46 8.62 20.33
C PHE A 48 -0.74 8.03 18.94
N ARG A 49 0.29 7.90 18.09
CA ARG A 49 0.17 7.34 16.74
C ARG A 49 -0.19 5.86 16.75
N LEU A 50 0.37 5.10 17.68
CA LEU A 50 0.01 3.69 17.88
C LEU A 50 -1.41 3.55 18.41
N SER A 51 -1.83 4.41 19.34
CA SER A 51 -3.22 4.47 19.83
C SER A 51 -4.20 4.75 18.69
N VAL A 52 -3.91 5.68 17.78
CA VAL A 52 -4.73 5.95 16.61
C VAL A 52 -4.75 4.76 15.63
N ALA A 53 -3.62 4.08 15.44
CA ALA A 53 -3.52 2.93 14.55
C ALA A 53 -4.30 1.71 15.07
N LEU A 54 -4.42 1.58 16.39
CA LEU A 54 -5.15 0.51 17.07
C LEU A 54 -6.58 0.90 17.42
N ALA A 55 -6.93 2.19 17.29
CA ALA A 55 -8.26 2.69 17.61
C ALA A 55 -9.31 2.08 16.66
N PRO A 56 -10.49 1.73 17.18
CA PRO A 56 -11.58 1.20 16.35
C PRO A 56 -12.04 2.24 15.33
N VAL A 57 -12.15 1.83 14.07
CA VAL A 57 -12.70 2.66 12.98
C VAL A 57 -14.23 2.66 13.12
N ARG A 58 -14.75 3.37 14.11
CA ARG A 58 -16.17 3.34 14.51
C ARG A 58 -17.16 3.97 13.52
N ARG A 59 -16.73 4.38 12.32
CA ARG A 59 -17.54 5.26 11.43
C ARG A 59 -17.95 4.65 10.09
N VAL A 60 -17.52 3.42 9.81
CA VAL A 60 -17.90 2.67 8.60
C VAL A 60 -18.18 1.25 9.05
N SER A 61 -19.33 0.70 8.66
CA SER A 61 -19.73 -0.68 8.99
C SER A 61 -20.23 -1.34 7.72
N GLY A 62 -19.85 -2.59 7.51
CA GLY A 62 -20.21 -3.38 6.34
C GLY A 62 -19.11 -3.43 5.29
N GLN A 63 -19.44 -4.03 4.14
CA GLN A 63 -18.57 -4.16 2.99
C GLN A 63 -18.66 -2.88 2.14
N VAL A 64 -17.50 -2.26 1.88
CA VAL A 64 -17.42 -1.01 1.11
C VAL A 64 -16.38 -1.20 0.01
N PRO A 65 -16.64 -0.81 -1.24
CA PRO A 65 -15.63 -0.82 -2.28
C PRO A 65 -14.51 0.16 -1.93
N VAL A 66 -13.27 -0.31 -2.03
CA VAL A 66 -12.07 0.40 -1.65
C VAL A 66 -11.06 0.38 -2.78
N ARG A 67 -10.45 1.55 -2.98
CA ARG A 67 -9.35 1.73 -3.92
C ARG A 67 -8.16 2.32 -3.18
N ARG A 68 -6.98 1.76 -3.41
CA ARG A 68 -5.74 2.37 -2.93
C ARG A 68 -5.37 3.53 -3.85
N ILE A 69 -5.11 4.68 -3.23
CA ILE A 69 -4.54 5.86 -3.88
C ILE A 69 -3.25 6.24 -3.17
N ARG A 70 -2.19 6.47 -3.93
CA ARG A 70 -0.95 7.04 -3.42
C ARG A 70 -1.01 8.55 -3.63
N GLN A 71 -0.79 9.30 -2.55
CA GLN A 71 -0.70 10.74 -2.58
C GLN A 71 0.77 11.15 -2.50
N GLN A 72 1.22 11.97 -3.46
CA GLN A 72 2.53 12.60 -3.47
C GLN A 72 2.36 14.11 -3.24
N HIS A 73 2.96 14.61 -2.17
CA HIS A 73 2.97 16.04 -1.85
C HIS A 73 4.35 16.45 -1.34
N ARG A 74 5.03 17.28 -2.15
CA ARG A 74 6.43 17.67 -1.94
C ARG A 74 7.32 16.41 -1.83
N LEU A 75 8.07 16.29 -0.74
CA LEU A 75 8.98 15.17 -0.46
C LEU A 75 8.30 14.00 0.25
N LEU A 76 6.99 14.08 0.51
CA LEU A 76 6.25 13.06 1.23
C LEU A 76 5.30 12.31 0.31
N SER A 77 5.39 10.99 0.36
CA SER A 77 4.47 10.06 -0.28
C SER A 77 3.69 9.33 0.80
N ARG A 78 2.37 9.18 0.64
CA ARG A 78 1.48 8.46 1.57
C ARG A 78 0.47 7.60 0.84
N SER A 79 0.15 6.45 1.42
CA SER A 79 -0.97 5.61 0.98
C SER A 79 -2.28 6.05 1.63
N TRP A 80 -3.31 6.13 0.80
CA TRP A 80 -4.69 6.40 1.17
C TRP A 80 -5.58 5.28 0.63
N LEU A 81 -6.66 5.00 1.35
CA LEU A 81 -7.78 4.21 0.86
C LEU A 81 -8.95 5.17 0.57
N GLU A 82 -9.37 5.21 -0.68
CA GLU A 82 -10.62 5.82 -1.12
C GLU A 82 -11.75 4.82 -0.87
N LEU A 83 -12.72 5.23 -0.07
CA LEU A 83 -13.91 4.46 0.31
C LEU A 83 -15.12 5.08 -0.37
N ASP A 84 -15.84 4.31 -1.17
CA ASP A 84 -17.11 4.77 -1.74
C ASP A 84 -18.27 4.37 -0.82
N THR A 85 -18.70 5.29 0.04
CA THR A 85 -19.77 5.05 1.01
C THR A 85 -21.07 5.69 0.54
N ALA A 86 -22.22 5.21 1.05
CA ALA A 86 -23.53 5.82 0.75
C ALA A 86 -23.60 7.33 1.08
N GLY A 87 -22.73 7.83 1.97
CA GLY A 87 -22.61 9.26 2.31
C GLY A 87 -21.55 10.02 1.50
N GLY A 88 -21.09 9.47 0.37
CA GLY A 88 -20.05 10.02 -0.48
C GLY A 88 -18.66 9.42 -0.24
N ARG A 89 -17.68 9.94 -0.99
CA ARG A 89 -16.28 9.48 -0.93
C ARG A 89 -15.63 9.86 0.39
N ARG A 90 -14.97 8.89 1.03
CA ARG A 90 -14.19 9.09 2.24
C ARG A 90 -12.76 8.60 2.06
N TRP A 91 -11.84 9.25 2.74
CA TRP A 91 -10.40 9.05 2.58
C TRP A 91 -9.77 8.60 3.89
N LEU A 92 -9.23 7.38 3.92
CA LEU A 92 -8.56 6.82 5.09
C LEU A 92 -7.05 6.75 4.84
N PRO A 93 -6.21 7.52 5.58
CA PRO A 93 -4.77 7.37 5.48
C PRO A 93 -4.36 6.06 6.15
N VAL A 94 -3.43 5.32 5.54
CA VAL A 94 -2.98 4.00 6.04
C VAL A 94 -1.46 3.91 6.12
N TYR A 95 -0.93 3.04 6.97
CA TYR A 95 0.50 2.72 6.96
C TYR A 95 0.81 1.89 5.71
N PHE A 96 1.99 2.11 5.13
CA PHE A 96 2.43 1.33 3.99
C PHE A 96 2.61 -0.15 4.36
N ASP A 97 1.89 -1.01 3.65
CA ASP A 97 2.05 -2.45 3.64
C ASP A 97 2.41 -2.86 2.20
N PRO A 98 3.49 -3.64 1.97
CA PRO A 98 3.87 -4.07 0.63
C PRO A 98 2.75 -4.79 -0.13
N ALA A 99 1.83 -5.47 0.55
CA ALA A 99 0.68 -6.10 -0.10
C ALA A 99 -0.30 -5.08 -0.72
N LEU A 100 -0.30 -3.82 -0.26
CA LEU A 100 -1.08 -2.74 -0.89
C LEU A 100 -0.59 -2.40 -2.30
N VAL A 101 0.68 -2.67 -2.63
CA VAL A 101 1.24 -2.37 -3.96
C VAL A 101 0.59 -3.24 -5.04
N THR A 102 0.24 -4.48 -4.68
CA THR A 102 -0.32 -5.47 -5.62
C THR A 102 -1.84 -5.53 -5.60
N LEU A 103 -2.50 -4.77 -4.73
CA LEU A 103 -3.94 -4.86 -4.52
C LEU A 103 -4.73 -4.17 -5.64
N PRO A 104 -5.54 -4.90 -6.43
CA PRO A 104 -6.52 -4.27 -7.30
C PRO A 104 -7.63 -3.61 -6.47
N SER A 105 -8.51 -2.85 -7.13
CA SER A 105 -9.74 -2.35 -6.51
C SER A 105 -10.52 -3.51 -5.90
N THR A 106 -10.89 -3.40 -4.63
CA THR A 106 -11.38 -4.54 -3.85
C THR A 106 -12.38 -4.10 -2.80
N THR A 107 -13.08 -5.04 -2.18
CA THR A 107 -14.04 -4.71 -1.12
C THR A 107 -13.34 -4.78 0.23
N ALA A 108 -13.48 -3.76 1.07
CA ALA A 108 -13.04 -3.83 2.46
C ALA A 108 -14.21 -4.19 3.36
N GLU A 109 -13.99 -5.15 4.25
CA GLU A 109 -14.85 -5.39 5.40
C GLU A 109 -14.38 -4.54 6.57
N PHE A 110 -15.26 -3.64 7.02
CA PHE A 110 -15.05 -2.86 8.22
C PHE A 110 -15.61 -3.59 9.44
N GLY A 111 -14.74 -4.28 10.16
CA GLY A 111 -15.04 -4.88 11.46
C GLY A 111 -14.83 -3.90 12.62
N ARG A 112 -15.29 -4.30 13.82
CA ARG A 112 -15.29 -3.46 15.05
C ARG A 112 -13.94 -2.78 15.33
N ASN A 113 -12.83 -3.49 15.10
CA ASN A 113 -11.45 -3.02 15.31
C ASN A 113 -10.52 -3.36 14.12
N ARG A 114 -11.05 -3.53 12.90
CA ARG A 114 -10.24 -4.06 11.81
C ARG A 114 -10.75 -3.64 10.44
N VAL A 115 -9.85 -3.15 9.60
CA VAL A 115 -10.08 -3.02 8.16
C VAL A 115 -9.41 -4.22 7.50
N GLU A 116 -10.23 -5.13 6.97
CA GLU A 116 -9.75 -6.26 6.20
C GLU A 116 -10.12 -6.06 4.74
N LEU A 117 -9.13 -6.00 3.87
CA LEU A 117 -9.36 -6.04 2.44
C LEU A 117 -9.68 -7.49 2.07
N LEU A 118 -10.86 -7.71 1.51
CA LEU A 118 -11.33 -8.98 1.00
C LEU A 118 -10.93 -9.04 -0.46
N ASP A 119 -9.88 -9.78 -0.79
CA ASP A 119 -9.58 -10.10 -2.19
C ASP A 119 -10.68 -11.00 -2.77
N THR A 120 -11.79 -10.38 -3.18
CA THR A 120 -12.75 -10.98 -4.09
C THR A 120 -12.06 -11.00 -5.44
N GLY A 121 -11.46 -12.13 -5.80
CA GLY A 121 -10.93 -12.33 -7.15
C GLY A 121 -11.99 -11.90 -8.15
N GLN A 122 -11.72 -10.78 -8.82
CA GLN A 122 -12.58 -10.01 -9.72
C GLN A 122 -14.09 -9.93 -9.36
N PRO A 123 -14.70 -8.73 -9.24
CA PRO A 123 -16.08 -8.64 -9.66
C PRO A 123 -16.09 -9.07 -11.13
N GLU A 124 -16.72 -10.19 -11.43
CA GLU A 124 -17.17 -10.45 -12.79
C GLU A 124 -17.98 -9.21 -13.15
N THR A 125 -17.39 -8.33 -13.96
CA THR A 125 -18.19 -7.46 -14.80
C THR A 125 -19.07 -8.42 -15.54
N THR A 126 -20.33 -8.53 -15.09
CA THR A 126 -21.42 -9.09 -15.85
C THR A 126 -21.40 -8.28 -17.13
N ALA A 127 -20.64 -8.79 -18.12
CA ALA A 127 -20.73 -8.34 -19.47
C ALA A 127 -22.20 -8.51 -19.76
N THR A 128 -22.90 -7.39 -19.85
CA THR A 128 -24.27 -7.37 -20.33
C THR A 128 -24.18 -7.96 -21.72
N GLU A 129 -24.57 -9.23 -21.80
CA GLU A 129 -24.76 -9.98 -23.01
C GLU A 129 -25.62 -9.10 -23.91
N HIS A 130 -24.99 -8.52 -24.93
CA HIS A 130 -25.71 -7.77 -25.93
C HIS A 130 -26.48 -8.81 -26.74
N PRO A 131 -27.82 -8.84 -26.70
CA PRO A 131 -28.56 -9.85 -27.43
C PRO A 131 -28.34 -9.60 -28.91
N GLY A 132 -28.00 -10.69 -29.62
CA GLY A 132 -27.76 -10.69 -31.05
C GLY A 132 -28.91 -10.02 -31.79
N VAL A 133 -28.58 -9.03 -32.62
CA VAL A 133 -29.46 -8.54 -33.66
C VAL A 133 -29.04 -9.22 -34.95
N ASP A 134 -29.86 -10.18 -35.36
CA ASP A 134 -29.90 -10.73 -36.70
C ASP A 134 -29.91 -9.61 -37.74
N THR A 135 -28.94 -9.61 -38.65
CA THR A 135 -29.05 -8.88 -39.91
C THR A 135 -28.93 -9.89 -41.04
N ALA A 136 -30.08 -10.46 -41.40
CA ALA A 136 -30.29 -11.08 -42.71
C ALA A 136 -30.51 -9.97 -43.74
N GLY A 137 -29.77 -10.00 -44.84
CA GLY A 137 -29.96 -9.05 -45.93
C GLY A 137 -28.81 -9.05 -46.94
N GLN A 138 -28.65 -10.14 -47.67
CA GLN A 138 -27.95 -10.16 -48.95
C GLN A 138 -28.74 -9.30 -49.98
N PRO A 139 -28.07 -8.68 -50.97
CA PRO A 139 -27.87 -9.39 -52.22
C PRO A 139 -26.47 -9.21 -52.85
N GLU A 140 -25.92 -10.31 -53.36
CA GLU A 140 -24.93 -10.32 -54.46
C GLU A 140 -25.66 -10.00 -55.78
N PRO A 141 -24.99 -9.57 -56.88
CA PRO A 141 -23.84 -10.26 -57.50
C PRO A 141 -22.78 -9.35 -58.16
N ASP A 142 -21.59 -9.87 -58.47
CA ASP A 142 -21.26 -10.37 -59.83
C ASP A 142 -19.74 -10.59 -60.07
N THR A 143 -19.47 -11.75 -60.71
CA THR A 143 -18.41 -12.08 -61.68
C THR A 143 -16.91 -12.21 -61.29
N SER A 144 -16.39 -13.39 -61.64
CA SER A 144 -14.98 -13.75 -61.99
C SER A 144 -14.04 -13.94 -60.79
N GLU A 145 -13.32 -15.05 -60.60
CA GLU A 145 -12.66 -15.91 -61.57
C GLU A 145 -12.27 -17.23 -60.88
N GLN A 146 -12.46 -18.35 -61.58
CA GLN A 146 -11.93 -19.67 -61.21
C GLN A 146 -10.97 -20.07 -62.34
N PRO A 147 -9.86 -20.77 -62.03
CA PRO A 147 -9.76 -22.12 -62.59
C PRO A 147 -9.13 -23.15 -61.62
N LYS A 148 -9.92 -24.20 -61.32
CA LYS A 148 -9.76 -25.67 -61.59
C LYS A 148 -8.34 -26.34 -61.57
N PRO A 149 -8.25 -27.69 -61.51
CA PRO A 149 -8.01 -28.51 -60.30
C PRO A 149 -6.84 -29.53 -60.48
N ASP A 150 -6.53 -30.32 -59.44
CA ASP A 150 -6.08 -31.73 -59.54
C ASP A 150 -5.82 -32.26 -58.12
N THR A 151 -5.96 -33.52 -57.72
CA THR A 151 -6.77 -34.69 -58.08
C THR A 151 -6.44 -35.73 -56.97
N ALA A 152 -7.44 -36.53 -56.58
CA ALA A 152 -7.36 -37.83 -55.88
C ALA A 152 -7.10 -37.93 -54.35
N ALA A 153 -8.12 -38.47 -53.68
CA ALA A 153 -8.24 -39.05 -52.32
C ALA A 153 -7.53 -40.44 -52.22
N PRO A 154 -7.78 -41.36 -51.25
CA PRO A 154 -8.68 -41.34 -50.08
C PRO A 154 -8.20 -42.04 -48.77
N LEU A 155 -8.99 -41.85 -47.70
CA LEU A 155 -9.41 -42.78 -46.62
C LEU A 155 -8.38 -43.71 -45.95
N GLU A 156 -8.29 -43.67 -44.61
CA GLU A 156 -8.41 -44.87 -43.76
C GLU A 156 -8.93 -44.52 -42.36
N ALA A 157 -9.76 -45.43 -41.86
CA ALA A 157 -10.53 -45.38 -40.64
C ALA A 157 -9.69 -45.73 -39.40
N SER A 158 -10.04 -45.17 -38.25
CA SER A 158 -9.74 -45.85 -36.97
C SER A 158 -10.82 -45.53 -35.93
N SER A 159 -11.73 -46.49 -35.82
CA SER A 159 -12.61 -46.69 -34.68
C SER A 159 -11.80 -47.00 -33.42
N ALA A 160 -12.13 -46.36 -32.30
CA ALA A 160 -12.19 -47.03 -31.00
C ALA A 160 -12.85 -46.14 -29.92
N GLN A 161 -13.93 -46.69 -29.36
CA GLN A 161 -14.36 -46.59 -27.96
C GLN A 161 -14.90 -45.26 -27.39
N GLN A 162 -16.23 -45.14 -27.40
CA GLN A 162 -16.98 -44.65 -26.25
C GLN A 162 -17.00 -45.72 -25.14
N PRO A 163 -17.00 -45.30 -23.87
CA PRO A 163 -18.03 -45.77 -22.94
C PRO A 163 -18.65 -44.56 -22.22
N GLU A 164 -19.97 -44.44 -22.25
CA GLU A 164 -20.89 -44.99 -21.23
C GLU A 164 -21.16 -43.94 -20.15
N VAL A 165 -22.37 -43.41 -20.24
CA VAL A 165 -23.02 -42.49 -19.32
C VAL A 165 -23.27 -43.20 -17.99
N ASP A 166 -22.67 -42.72 -16.92
CA ASP A 166 -23.16 -42.97 -15.57
C ASP A 166 -23.28 -41.66 -14.81
N ALA A 167 -24.49 -41.45 -14.29
CA ALA A 167 -24.90 -40.28 -13.56
C ALA A 167 -24.18 -40.22 -12.21
N ALA A 168 -23.20 -39.32 -12.08
CA ALA A 168 -22.72 -38.84 -10.78
C ALA A 168 -23.15 -37.39 -10.61
N VAL A 169 -24.07 -37.21 -9.67
CA VAL A 169 -24.52 -35.95 -9.07
C VAL A 169 -23.37 -34.93 -9.02
N GLY A 170 -23.56 -33.79 -9.66
CA GLY A 170 -22.58 -32.71 -9.70
C GLY A 170 -22.25 -32.21 -8.30
N GLU A 171 -21.05 -32.56 -7.85
CA GLU A 171 -20.36 -31.83 -6.78
C GLU A 171 -20.30 -30.36 -7.20
N PRO A 172 -20.74 -29.39 -6.36
CA PRO A 172 -20.52 -27.99 -6.69
C PRO A 172 -19.01 -27.78 -6.87
N PRO A 173 -18.56 -26.95 -7.85
CA PRO A 173 -17.15 -26.61 -7.95
C PRO A 173 -16.77 -25.97 -6.62
N THR A 174 -16.03 -26.72 -5.80
CA THR A 174 -15.39 -26.19 -4.60
C THR A 174 -14.20 -25.39 -5.08
N GLY A 175 -14.49 -24.27 -5.76
CA GLY A 175 -13.56 -23.19 -5.95
C GLY A 175 -13.33 -22.62 -4.57
N THR A 176 -12.31 -23.10 -3.88
CA THR A 176 -11.76 -22.46 -2.69
C THR A 176 -11.17 -21.12 -3.15
N SER A 177 -12.04 -20.13 -3.36
CA SER A 177 -11.65 -18.73 -3.46
C SER A 177 -10.99 -18.41 -2.12
N THR A 178 -9.65 -18.50 -2.10
CA THR A 178 -8.87 -18.24 -0.91
C THR A 178 -8.93 -16.74 -0.71
N LEU A 179 -9.94 -16.27 0.02
CA LEU A 179 -10.12 -14.87 0.40
C LEU A 179 -8.83 -14.42 1.09
N SER A 180 -7.98 -13.71 0.36
CA SER A 180 -6.74 -13.18 0.91
C SER A 180 -7.09 -11.96 1.75
N ARG A 181 -7.26 -12.20 3.04
CA ARG A 181 -7.64 -11.20 4.03
C ARG A 181 -6.41 -10.36 4.42
N LEU A 182 -6.29 -9.14 3.89
CA LEU A 182 -5.19 -8.22 4.25
C LEU A 182 -5.63 -7.25 5.34
N ARG A 183 -4.94 -7.27 6.48
CA ARG A 183 -5.19 -6.32 7.58
C ARG A 183 -4.45 -5.01 7.33
N VAL A 184 -5.19 -3.92 7.20
CA VAL A 184 -4.61 -2.58 7.02
C VAL A 184 -4.74 -1.77 8.31
N TYR A 185 -3.69 -0.99 8.63
CA TYR A 185 -3.66 -0.14 9.82
C TYR A 185 -3.81 1.34 9.44
N PRO A 186 -4.82 2.04 9.98
CA PRO A 186 -4.99 3.46 9.72
C PRO A 186 -3.80 4.25 10.28
N SER A 187 -3.34 5.22 9.52
CA SER A 187 -2.30 6.17 9.91
C SER A 187 -2.90 7.53 10.26
N GLY A 188 -4.21 7.62 10.50
CA GLY A 188 -4.90 8.87 10.85
C GLY A 188 -6.43 8.74 10.80
N PRO A 189 -7.16 9.83 11.12
CA PRO A 189 -8.62 9.83 11.08
C PRO A 189 -9.15 9.76 9.65
N LEU A 190 -10.35 9.21 9.51
CA LEU A 190 -11.12 9.22 8.27
C LEU A 190 -11.50 10.65 7.88
N ARG A 191 -11.30 11.02 6.61
CA ARG A 191 -11.56 12.37 6.10
C ARG A 191 -12.65 12.36 5.04
N ASN A 192 -13.39 13.46 4.94
CA ASN A 192 -14.41 13.68 3.91
C ASN A 192 -13.89 14.53 2.75
N SER A 193 -12.65 15.04 2.85
CA SER A 193 -12.01 15.88 1.86
C SER A 193 -10.89 15.10 1.16
N GLU A 194 -10.74 15.32 -0.14
CA GLU A 194 -9.65 14.76 -0.92
C GLU A 194 -8.27 15.19 -0.38
N PRO A 195 -7.28 14.28 -0.34
CA PRO A 195 -5.91 14.61 0.07
C PRO A 195 -5.27 15.62 -0.89
N VAL A 196 -4.60 16.63 -0.34
CA VAL A 196 -3.88 17.63 -1.15
C VAL A 196 -2.67 17.02 -1.87
N GLY A 197 -2.40 17.46 -3.10
CA GLY A 197 -1.23 17.02 -3.89
C GLY A 197 -1.62 16.14 -5.07
N ARG A 198 -0.63 15.49 -5.68
CA ARG A 198 -0.84 14.61 -6.83
C ARG A 198 -1.32 13.25 -6.32
N LEU A 199 -2.48 12.82 -6.78
CA LEU A 199 -2.99 11.47 -6.56
C LEU A 199 -2.51 10.55 -7.69
N VAL A 200 -2.01 9.38 -7.32
CA VAL A 200 -1.51 8.33 -8.21
C VAL A 200 -2.27 7.08 -7.86
N ASP A 201 -2.98 6.54 -8.85
CA ASP A 201 -3.82 5.37 -8.67
C ASP A 201 -3.02 4.08 -8.77
N ASN A 202 -3.49 3.04 -8.09
CA ASN A 202 -2.91 1.70 -8.25
C ASN A 202 -3.24 1.15 -9.65
N PRO A 203 -2.38 0.30 -10.24
CA PRO A 203 -2.68 -0.31 -11.53
C PRO A 203 -3.98 -1.10 -11.48
N SER A 204 -4.82 -0.94 -12.50
CA SER A 204 -6.13 -1.59 -12.62
C SER A 204 -6.05 -3.10 -12.91
N ARG A 205 -4.86 -3.60 -13.27
CA ARG A 205 -4.58 -5.03 -13.44
C ARG A 205 -3.36 -5.43 -12.60
N PRO A 206 -3.36 -6.64 -12.01
CA PRO A 206 -2.16 -7.21 -11.41
C PRO A 206 -1.02 -7.22 -12.44
N THR A 207 0.04 -6.46 -12.18
CA THR A 207 1.23 -6.47 -13.02
C THR A 207 2.12 -7.66 -12.64
N PRO A 208 2.74 -8.37 -13.59
CA PRO A 208 3.62 -9.52 -13.29
C PRO A 208 4.77 -9.12 -12.33
N ASP A 209 5.34 -7.93 -12.48
CA ASP A 209 6.41 -7.43 -11.59
C ASP A 209 5.89 -6.86 -10.25
N GLY A 210 4.60 -6.96 -9.96
CA GLY A 210 3.99 -6.34 -8.78
C GLY A 210 4.62 -6.83 -7.48
N ALA A 211 4.90 -8.14 -7.40
CA ALA A 211 5.57 -8.76 -6.26
C ALA A 211 7.02 -8.26 -6.09
N GLU A 212 7.75 -8.08 -7.18
CA GLU A 212 9.12 -7.57 -7.15
C GLU A 212 9.17 -6.10 -6.71
N ARG A 213 8.26 -5.27 -7.21
CA ARG A 213 8.13 -3.86 -6.77
C ARG A 213 7.73 -3.76 -5.30
N ALA A 214 6.81 -4.61 -4.83
CA ALA A 214 6.44 -4.71 -3.43
C ALA A 214 7.64 -5.13 -2.55
N ALA A 215 8.44 -6.10 -3.02
CA ALA A 215 9.66 -6.54 -2.35
C ALA A 215 10.72 -5.42 -2.31
N ALA A 216 10.92 -4.68 -3.40
CA ALA A 216 11.83 -3.54 -3.45
C ALA A 216 11.38 -2.39 -2.53
N ALA A 217 10.08 -2.08 -2.49
CA ALA A 217 9.49 -1.07 -1.61
C ALA A 217 9.52 -1.44 -0.12
N SER A 218 9.55 -2.74 0.21
CA SER A 218 9.68 -3.19 1.61
C SER A 218 11.11 -3.16 2.14
N ARG A 219 12.14 -2.89 1.30
CA ARG A 219 13.53 -2.87 1.74
C ARG A 219 13.78 -1.75 2.77
N PRO A 220 14.28 -2.06 3.98
CA PRO A 220 14.48 -1.07 5.04
C PRO A 220 15.46 0.02 4.63
N ARG A 221 16.50 -0.32 3.85
CA ARG A 221 17.45 0.66 3.29
C ARG A 221 16.77 1.68 2.38
N ARG A 222 15.83 1.25 1.53
CA ARG A 222 15.12 2.15 0.61
C ARG A 222 14.21 3.11 1.38
N ARG A 223 13.51 2.60 2.40
CA ARG A 223 12.68 3.43 3.30
C ARG A 223 13.52 4.46 4.04
N LEU A 224 14.63 4.04 4.63
CA LEU A 224 15.54 4.92 5.33
C LEU A 224 16.10 6.03 4.42
N LEU A 225 16.49 5.70 3.19
CA LEU A 225 17.00 6.69 2.24
C LEU A 225 15.98 7.77 1.87
N LEU A 226 14.70 7.40 1.73
CA LEU A 226 13.63 8.35 1.43
C LEU A 226 13.30 9.24 2.63
N ASP A 227 13.28 8.66 3.84
CA ASP A 227 13.03 9.40 5.07
C ASP A 227 14.21 10.33 5.43
N ALA A 228 15.44 9.95 5.05
CA ALA A 228 16.66 10.70 5.28
C ALA A 228 16.74 12.03 4.50
N GLN A 229 15.87 12.28 3.52
CA GLN A 229 15.84 13.58 2.82
C GLN A 229 15.64 14.76 3.79
N SER A 230 14.91 14.52 4.89
CA SER A 230 14.67 15.52 5.94
C SER A 230 15.91 15.83 6.80
N VAL A 231 16.94 15.00 6.76
CA VAL A 231 18.19 15.15 7.55
C VAL A 231 19.02 16.35 7.10
N VAL A 232 18.78 16.88 5.90
CA VAL A 232 19.51 18.06 5.38
C VAL A 232 19.37 19.29 6.30
N ALA A 233 18.28 19.38 7.07
CA ALA A 233 18.08 20.47 8.04
C ALA A 233 18.86 20.27 9.36
N ALA A 234 19.35 19.06 9.65
CA ALA A 234 19.95 18.74 10.93
C ALA A 234 21.24 19.52 11.24
N PRO A 235 22.18 19.72 10.28
CA PRO A 235 23.36 20.54 10.55
C PRO A 235 23.02 22.01 10.82
N ILE A 236 21.96 22.53 10.20
CA ILE A 236 21.50 23.92 10.44
C ILE A 236 21.01 24.06 11.88
N LEU A 237 20.25 23.07 12.37
CA LEU A 237 19.81 23.03 13.77
C LEU A 237 21.00 22.86 14.73
N GLY A 238 22.00 22.05 14.38
CA GLY A 238 23.23 21.92 15.16
C GLY A 238 24.05 23.20 15.24
N LEU A 239 24.16 23.94 14.13
CA LEU A 239 24.83 25.26 14.11
C LEU A 239 24.07 26.30 14.93
N LEU A 240 22.74 26.33 14.81
CA LEU A 240 21.89 27.21 15.60
C LEU A 240 22.08 26.94 17.10
N TRP A 241 22.16 25.67 17.49
CA TRP A 241 22.39 25.29 18.88
C TRP A 241 23.71 25.84 19.43
N ILE A 242 24.81 25.65 18.70
CA ILE A 242 26.11 26.20 19.11
C ILE A 242 26.07 27.72 19.19
N TYR A 243 25.40 28.36 18.24
CA TYR A 243 25.28 29.82 18.24
C TYR A 243 24.59 30.34 19.50
N THR A 244 23.57 29.63 20.00
CA THR A 244 22.82 30.04 21.19
C THR A 244 23.47 29.63 22.51
N ASP A 245 24.11 28.46 22.56
CA ASP A 245 24.57 27.81 23.80
C ASP A 245 26.11 27.86 23.97
N GLY A 246 26.84 28.36 22.98
CA GLY A 246 28.30 28.51 23.03
C GLY A 246 29.10 27.18 23.00
N GLY A 247 28.49 26.09 22.54
CA GLY A 247 29.08 24.75 22.55
C GLY A 247 30.20 24.52 21.53
N GLY A 248 31.10 23.57 21.83
CA GLY A 248 32.17 23.15 20.92
C GLY A 248 31.73 22.12 19.87
N PHE A 249 32.70 21.55 19.15
CA PHE A 249 32.46 20.51 18.15
C PHE A 249 31.66 19.28 18.67
N PRO A 250 31.85 18.77 19.90
CA PRO A 250 31.03 17.68 20.41
C PRO A 250 29.54 18.04 20.50
N ALA A 251 29.21 19.27 20.92
CA ALA A 251 27.84 19.77 20.99
C ALA A 251 27.21 19.88 19.59
N PHE A 252 27.99 20.34 18.60
CA PHE A 252 27.57 20.33 17.19
C PHE A 252 27.14 18.93 16.72
N ALA A 253 28.04 17.95 16.94
CA ALA A 253 27.87 16.59 16.47
C ALA A 253 26.67 15.94 17.16
N GLY A 254 26.51 16.15 18.47
CA GLY A 254 25.36 15.69 19.24
C GLY A 254 24.05 16.27 18.73
N ALA A 255 23.95 17.61 18.68
CA ALA A 255 22.74 18.29 18.24
C ALA A 255 22.34 17.90 16.81
N THR A 256 23.32 17.84 15.89
CA THR A 256 23.09 17.41 14.50
C THR A 256 22.61 15.96 14.43
N THR A 257 23.22 15.04 15.19
CA THR A 257 22.84 13.63 15.15
C THR A 257 21.45 13.40 15.73
N VAL A 258 21.11 14.07 16.83
CA VAL A 258 19.78 14.00 17.46
C VAL A 258 18.72 14.61 16.53
N ALA A 259 19.00 15.76 15.92
CA ALA A 259 18.10 16.38 14.95
C ALA A 259 17.87 15.49 13.72
N ALA A 260 18.93 14.85 13.20
CA ALA A 260 18.83 13.89 12.10
C ALA A 260 17.95 12.69 12.47
N ALA A 261 18.17 12.11 13.66
CA ALA A 261 17.38 11.00 14.17
C ALA A 261 15.90 11.38 14.33
N ALA A 262 15.62 12.55 14.87
CA ALA A 262 14.26 13.08 15.04
C ALA A 262 13.57 13.30 13.68
N ALA A 263 14.29 13.81 12.68
CA ALA A 263 13.75 14.04 11.33
C ALA A 263 13.34 12.71 10.65
N VAL A 264 14.22 11.69 10.70
CA VAL A 264 13.93 10.35 10.18
C VAL A 264 12.77 9.69 10.94
N TRP A 265 12.78 9.78 12.28
CA TRP A 265 11.69 9.28 13.11
C TRP A 265 10.35 9.90 12.74
N PHE A 266 10.32 11.22 12.54
CA PHE A 266 9.09 11.93 12.21
C PHE A 266 8.51 11.52 10.85
N ALA A 267 9.36 11.28 9.85
CA ALA A 267 8.94 10.77 8.54
C ALA A 267 8.36 9.34 8.67
N ALA A 268 9.08 8.45 9.35
CA ALA A 268 8.69 7.05 9.52
C ALA A 268 7.37 6.89 10.29
N ILE A 269 7.21 7.58 11.43
CA ILE A 269 6.01 7.46 12.27
C ILE A 269 4.75 8.06 11.60
N ARG A 270 4.96 8.95 10.61
CA ARG A 270 3.89 9.50 9.78
C ARG A 270 3.41 8.55 8.68
N GLY A 271 4.06 7.41 8.49
CA GLY A 271 3.68 6.38 7.53
C GLY A 271 4.07 6.74 6.10
N SER A 272 5.33 7.12 5.87
CA SER A 272 5.88 7.35 4.54
C SER A 272 5.72 6.11 3.64
N ASP A 273 5.35 6.34 2.38
CA ASP A 273 5.15 5.31 1.37
C ASP A 273 6.32 5.27 0.37
N PRO A 274 7.14 4.21 0.37
CA PRO A 274 8.33 4.07 -0.47
C PRO A 274 8.05 3.52 -1.88
N SER A 275 6.80 3.14 -2.21
CA SER A 275 6.46 2.56 -3.52
C SER A 275 6.54 3.55 -4.67
#